data_AF-A0A9N9S0D3-F1
#
_entry.id   AF-A0A9N9S0D3-F1
#
_cell.length_a   1.000
_cell.length_b   1.000
_cell.length_c   1.000
_cell.angle_alpha   90.00
_cell.angle_beta   90.00
_cell.angle_gamma   90.00
#
_symmetry.space_group_name_H-M   'P 1'
#
loop_
_entity.id
_entity.type
_entity.pdbx_description
1 polymer ?
#
loop_
_entity_poly.entity_id
_entity_poly.type
_entity_poly.pdbx_seq_one_letter_code
_entity_poly.pdbx_strand_id
1 'polypeptide(L)'
;MSKKKTEKECQILPKVSKPKLLECCALPDFFKSDVRETCVSECSDSDADQDPWCCMTTCAMEETELGSNGTINKASVKKYFYDIFISIEIRKMLDKTLTKCENESPDSQTEHCDHPEYGTILSCIHHELFKTCIMAKTDPICQKIKNFIKKCPSRKDELFDSK
;
A
#
# COMPACT_ATOMS: atom_id res chain seq x y z
N MET A 1 -13.16 33.23 -2.98
CA MET A 1 -12.63 33.09 -1.60
C MET A 1 -12.50 31.61 -1.14
N SER A 2 -12.37 30.62 -2.04
CA SER A 2 -12.44 29.20 -1.65
C SER A 2 -11.09 28.48 -1.49
N LYS A 3 -9.97 28.97 -2.04
CA LYS A 3 -8.67 28.28 -1.95
C LYS A 3 -8.05 28.30 -0.54
N LYS A 4 -8.12 29.44 0.16
CA LYS A 4 -7.54 29.63 1.51
C LYS A 4 -8.22 28.81 2.62
N LYS A 5 -9.48 28.39 2.45
CA LYS A 5 -10.21 27.61 3.47
C LYS A 5 -9.85 26.12 3.38
N THR A 6 -9.67 25.61 2.16
CA THR A 6 -9.26 24.22 1.91
C THR A 6 -7.84 23.94 2.39
N GLU A 7 -6.89 24.89 2.26
CA GLU A 7 -5.53 24.73 2.81
C GLU A 7 -5.52 24.55 4.32
N LYS A 8 -6.30 25.34 5.07
CA LYS A 8 -6.40 25.21 6.54
C LYS A 8 -7.03 23.88 6.99
N GLU A 9 -8.01 23.38 6.24
CA GLU A 9 -8.63 22.07 6.53
C GLU A 9 -7.69 20.90 6.22
N CYS A 10 -6.84 21.05 5.19
CA CYS A 10 -5.84 20.04 4.87
C CYS A 10 -4.61 20.11 5.74
N GLN A 11 -4.37 21.16 6.53
CA GLN A 11 -3.23 21.28 7.45
C GLN A 11 -3.31 20.31 8.64
N ILE A 12 -4.52 19.92 9.05
CA ILE A 12 -4.76 19.10 10.24
C ILE A 12 -5.16 17.69 9.80
N LEU A 13 -4.30 16.71 10.06
CA LEU A 13 -4.65 15.30 9.88
C LEU A 13 -5.79 14.93 10.83
N PRO A 14 -6.78 14.12 10.39
CA PRO A 14 -7.82 13.64 11.28
C PRO A 14 -7.16 12.82 12.39
N LYS A 15 -7.45 13.16 13.65
CA LYS A 15 -6.97 12.42 14.83
C LYS A 15 -7.64 11.04 14.90
N VAL A 16 -7.14 10.11 14.11
CA VAL A 16 -7.56 8.71 14.06
C VAL A 16 -6.31 7.87 14.29
N SER A 17 -6.34 6.99 15.28
CA SER A 17 -5.23 6.08 15.52
C SER A 17 -5.14 5.04 14.41
N LYS A 18 -3.94 4.49 14.13
CA LYS A 18 -3.76 3.42 13.14
C LYS A 18 -4.74 2.24 13.34
N PRO A 19 -4.98 1.73 14.57
CA PRO A 19 -5.98 0.68 14.78
C PRO A 19 -7.38 1.06 14.29
N LYS A 20 -7.81 2.30 14.52
CA LYS A 20 -9.11 2.78 14.03
C LYS A 20 -9.15 3.02 12.52
N LEU A 21 -8.00 3.32 11.93
CA LEU A 21 -7.84 3.39 10.47
C LEU A 21 -8.01 1.99 9.85
N LEU A 22 -7.44 0.97 10.49
CA LEU A 22 -7.56 -0.44 10.11
C LEU A 22 -8.95 -1.03 10.42
N GLU A 23 -9.65 -0.58 11.47
CA GLU A 23 -11.07 -0.92 11.68
C GLU A 23 -11.94 -0.44 10.51
N CYS A 24 -11.61 0.70 9.91
CA CYS A 24 -12.28 1.19 8.71
C CYS A 24 -11.97 0.36 7.46
N CYS A 25 -10.77 -0.17 7.37
CA CYS A 25 -10.44 -1.12 6.32
C CYS A 25 -9.32 -2.06 6.75
N ALA A 26 -9.69 -3.30 7.04
CA ALA A 26 -8.74 -4.39 7.18
C ALA A 26 -8.50 -4.96 5.78
N LEU A 27 -7.43 -4.52 5.13
CA LEU A 27 -6.93 -5.22 3.96
C LEU A 27 -6.29 -6.54 4.43
N PRO A 28 -6.47 -7.65 3.69
CA PRO A 28 -5.70 -8.86 3.93
C PRO A 28 -4.20 -8.55 3.75
N ASP A 29 -3.37 -9.31 4.46
CA ASP A 29 -1.93 -9.32 4.26
C ASP A 29 -1.62 -9.61 2.79
N PHE A 30 -0.67 -8.86 2.23
CA PHE A 30 -0.28 -9.02 0.84
C PHE A 30 0.43 -10.33 0.61
N PHE A 31 1.17 -10.83 1.60
CA PHE A 31 1.87 -12.09 1.50
C PHE A 31 1.29 -13.08 2.49
N LYS A 32 1.20 -14.34 2.06
CA LYS A 32 0.83 -15.46 2.94
C LYS A 32 1.85 -15.60 4.07
N SER A 33 1.43 -16.21 5.17
CA SER A 33 2.25 -16.32 6.38
C SER A 33 3.56 -17.09 6.15
N ASP A 34 3.51 -18.14 5.32
CA ASP A 34 4.67 -18.93 4.93
C ASP A 34 5.73 -18.07 4.20
N VAL A 35 5.33 -17.32 3.18
CA VAL A 35 6.23 -16.39 2.46
C VAL A 35 6.82 -15.36 3.42
N ARG A 36 5.99 -14.77 4.30
CA ARG A 36 6.45 -13.79 5.27
C ARG A 36 7.47 -14.39 6.25
N GLU A 37 7.21 -15.59 6.76
CA GLU A 37 8.10 -16.26 7.71
C GLU A 37 9.44 -16.62 7.05
N THR A 38 9.43 -17.13 5.82
CA THR A 38 10.63 -17.35 5.02
C THR A 38 11.44 -16.05 4.88
N CYS A 39 10.81 -14.97 4.42
CA CYS A 39 11.52 -13.71 4.20
C CYS A 39 12.01 -13.05 5.49
N VAL A 40 11.28 -13.18 6.60
CA VAL A 40 11.76 -12.71 7.90
C VAL A 40 13.04 -13.44 8.29
N SER A 41 13.09 -14.77 8.09
CA SER A 41 14.30 -15.55 8.38
C SER A 41 15.46 -15.10 7.50
N GLU A 42 15.28 -15.05 6.19
CA GLU A 42 16.33 -14.66 5.24
C GLU A 42 16.88 -13.26 5.50
N CYS A 43 15.99 -12.29 5.76
CA CYS A 43 16.39 -10.92 6.05
C CYS A 43 17.00 -10.76 7.46
N SER A 44 16.71 -11.68 8.40
CA SER A 44 17.32 -11.68 9.73
C SER A 44 18.70 -12.33 9.78
N ASP A 45 18.97 -13.28 8.87
CA ASP A 45 20.25 -13.99 8.73
C ASP A 45 21.22 -13.27 7.77
N SER A 46 20.73 -12.26 7.05
CA SER A 46 21.53 -11.43 6.15
C SER A 46 22.39 -10.43 6.94
N ASP A 47 23.71 -10.53 6.81
CA ASP A 47 24.71 -9.56 7.31
C ASP A 47 24.64 -8.18 6.59
N ALA A 48 23.66 -7.95 5.70
CA ALA A 48 23.62 -6.78 4.85
C ALA A 48 23.06 -5.53 5.57
N ASP A 49 23.71 -4.39 5.33
CA ASP A 49 23.25 -3.01 5.65
C ASP A 49 21.96 -2.59 4.90
N GLN A 50 21.20 -3.55 4.37
CA GLN A 50 19.99 -3.29 3.61
C GLN A 50 18.83 -2.97 4.56
N ASP A 51 18.03 -1.97 4.22
CA ASP A 51 16.83 -1.65 4.99
C ASP A 51 15.93 -2.91 5.10
N PRO A 52 15.49 -3.29 6.31
CA PRO A 52 14.69 -4.50 6.50
C PRO A 52 13.43 -4.55 5.63
N TRP A 53 12.83 -3.39 5.34
CA TRP A 53 11.67 -3.31 4.47
C TRP A 53 12.02 -3.58 3.00
N CYS A 54 13.17 -3.08 2.52
CA CYS A 54 13.68 -3.36 1.18
C CYS A 54 13.98 -4.86 1.00
N CYS A 55 14.64 -5.48 1.99
CA CYS A 55 14.93 -6.91 1.96
C CYS A 55 13.62 -7.73 1.94
N MET A 56 12.72 -7.47 2.90
CA MET A 56 11.45 -8.18 3.01
C MET A 56 10.59 -8.08 1.75
N THR A 57 10.56 -6.89 1.15
CA THR A 57 9.79 -6.65 -0.08
C THR A 57 10.40 -7.39 -1.26
N THR A 58 11.73 -7.36 -1.40
CA THR A 58 12.43 -8.06 -2.48
C THR A 58 12.25 -9.56 -2.36
N CYS A 59 12.55 -10.13 -1.19
CA CYS A 59 12.34 -11.55 -0.93
C CYS A 59 10.90 -11.97 -1.25
N ALA A 60 9.91 -11.23 -0.72
CA ALA A 60 8.52 -11.63 -0.91
C ALA A 60 8.09 -11.58 -2.37
N MET A 61 8.59 -10.60 -3.15
CA MET A 61 8.30 -10.49 -4.58
C MET A 61 8.93 -11.61 -5.41
N GLU A 62 10.13 -12.04 -5.05
CA GLU A 62 10.84 -13.14 -5.74
C GLU A 62 10.28 -14.51 -5.36
N GLU A 63 10.05 -14.77 -4.06
CA GLU A 63 9.45 -16.02 -3.55
C GLU A 63 8.06 -16.29 -4.12
N THR A 64 7.32 -15.24 -4.44
CA THR A 64 5.97 -15.35 -5.03
C THR A 64 5.95 -15.26 -6.55
N GLU A 65 7.12 -15.22 -7.19
CA GLU A 65 7.30 -15.06 -8.64
C GLU A 65 6.56 -13.83 -9.21
N LEU A 66 6.36 -12.82 -8.36
CA LEU A 66 5.72 -11.56 -8.72
C LEU A 66 6.69 -10.61 -9.39
N GLY A 67 7.98 -10.77 -9.12
CA GLY A 67 9.05 -10.13 -9.84
C GLY A 67 10.29 -11.01 -9.90
N SER A 68 11.20 -10.68 -10.82
CA SER A 68 12.57 -11.19 -10.81
C SER A 68 13.52 -10.11 -11.32
N ASN A 69 14.66 -9.91 -10.64
CA ASN A 69 15.70 -8.96 -11.02
C ASN A 69 15.15 -7.55 -11.34
N GLY A 70 14.30 -7.04 -10.45
CA GLY A 70 13.67 -5.73 -10.59
C GLY A 70 12.63 -5.60 -11.70
N THR A 71 12.23 -6.70 -12.34
CA THR A 71 11.14 -6.70 -13.32
C THR A 71 9.89 -7.31 -12.70
N ILE A 72 8.78 -6.57 -12.72
CA ILE A 72 7.48 -7.02 -12.20
C ILE A 72 6.73 -7.85 -13.25
N ASN A 73 6.31 -9.06 -12.86
CA ASN A 73 5.41 -9.90 -13.65
C ASN A 73 3.94 -9.56 -13.35
N LYS A 74 3.37 -8.66 -14.15
CA LYS A 74 1.99 -8.18 -14.02
C LYS A 74 0.95 -9.30 -13.98
N ALA A 75 1.13 -10.34 -14.80
CA ALA A 75 0.20 -11.46 -14.86
C ALA A 75 0.22 -12.26 -13.56
N SER A 76 1.43 -12.52 -13.01
CA SER A 76 1.60 -13.15 -11.70
C SER A 76 1.01 -12.29 -10.59
N VAL A 77 1.30 -10.98 -10.57
CA VAL A 77 0.77 -10.04 -9.56
C VAL A 77 -0.76 -10.07 -9.56
N LYS A 78 -1.37 -9.93 -10.73
CA LYS A 78 -2.82 -9.99 -10.87
C LYS A 78 -3.40 -11.32 -10.36
N LYS A 79 -2.81 -12.44 -10.77
CA LYS A 79 -3.26 -13.78 -10.37
C LYS A 79 -3.15 -13.97 -8.85
N TYR A 80 -2.00 -13.62 -8.28
CA TYR A 80 -1.71 -13.76 -6.86
C TYR A 80 -2.68 -12.96 -6.00
N PHE A 81 -2.88 -11.68 -6.32
CA PHE A 81 -3.84 -10.85 -5.58
C PHE A 81 -5.29 -11.28 -5.83
N TYR A 82 -5.64 -11.86 -6.97
CA TYR A 82 -6.96 -12.46 -7.17
C TYR A 82 -7.22 -13.65 -6.24
N ASP A 83 -6.18 -14.43 -5.93
CA ASP A 83 -6.28 -15.56 -5.02
C ASP A 83 -6.41 -15.11 -3.55
N ILE A 84 -5.81 -13.97 -3.21
CA ILE A 84 -5.92 -13.36 -1.87
C ILE A 84 -7.26 -12.64 -1.68
N PHE A 85 -7.71 -11.87 -2.66
CA PHE A 85 -8.92 -11.09 -2.56
C PHE A 85 -10.16 -11.88 -3.01
N ILE A 86 -11.01 -12.24 -2.05
CA ILE A 86 -12.24 -13.01 -2.29
C ILE A 86 -13.33 -12.16 -2.94
N SER A 87 -13.35 -10.84 -2.74
CA SER A 87 -14.45 -10.00 -3.25
C SER A 87 -14.27 -9.63 -4.73
N ILE A 88 -15.35 -9.80 -5.50
CA ILE A 88 -15.41 -9.43 -6.93
C ILE A 88 -15.12 -7.94 -7.13
N GLU A 89 -15.53 -7.11 -6.17
CA GLU A 89 -15.31 -5.67 -6.21
C GLU A 89 -13.82 -5.33 -6.10
N ILE A 90 -13.07 -5.96 -5.20
CA ILE A 90 -11.62 -5.75 -5.08
C ILE A 90 -10.89 -6.23 -6.35
N ARG A 91 -11.30 -7.37 -6.91
CA ARG A 91 -10.71 -7.89 -8.16
C ARG A 91 -10.88 -6.93 -9.35
N LYS A 92 -12.06 -6.32 -9.50
CA LYS A 92 -12.33 -5.31 -10.55
C LYS A 92 -11.49 -4.04 -10.36
N MET A 93 -11.16 -3.71 -9.12
CA MET A 93 -10.34 -2.54 -8.80
C MET A 93 -8.87 -2.81 -9.04
N LEU A 94 -8.41 -4.02 -8.75
CA LEU A 94 -7.01 -4.41 -8.92
C LEU A 94 -6.48 -4.11 -10.32
N ASP A 95 -7.25 -4.37 -11.38
CA ASP A 95 -6.81 -4.08 -12.75
C ASP A 95 -6.51 -2.60 -12.99
N LYS A 96 -7.39 -1.71 -12.50
CA LYS A 96 -7.20 -0.27 -12.62
C LYS A 96 -6.05 0.21 -11.73
N THR A 97 -5.94 -0.37 -10.54
CA THR A 97 -4.87 -0.10 -9.59
C THR A 97 -3.52 -0.48 -10.18
N LEU A 98 -3.37 -1.67 -10.76
CA LEU A 98 -2.12 -2.13 -11.36
C LEU A 98 -1.67 -1.20 -12.48
N THR A 99 -2.54 -0.86 -13.44
CA THR A 99 -2.22 0.09 -14.50
C THR A 99 -1.80 1.46 -13.96
N LYS A 100 -2.43 1.92 -12.87
CA LYS A 100 -2.05 3.19 -12.25
C LYS A 100 -0.67 3.10 -11.60
N CYS A 101 -0.43 2.05 -10.82
CA CYS A 101 0.78 1.87 -10.03
C CYS A 101 2.02 1.60 -10.89
N GLU A 102 1.86 1.07 -12.10
CA GLU A 102 2.95 0.90 -13.06
C GLU A 102 3.64 2.21 -13.49
N ASN A 103 2.94 3.33 -13.37
CA ASN A 103 3.47 4.64 -13.76
C ASN A 103 3.93 5.46 -12.55
N GLU A 104 3.85 4.90 -11.34
CA GLU A 104 4.37 5.57 -10.16
C GLU A 104 5.89 5.45 -10.10
N SER A 105 6.54 6.56 -9.76
CA SER A 105 7.98 6.60 -9.57
C SER A 105 8.30 6.22 -8.13
N PRO A 106 9.45 5.58 -7.87
CA PRO A 106 9.94 5.39 -6.52
C PRO A 106 9.93 6.68 -5.73
N ASP A 107 9.54 6.57 -4.47
CA ASP A 107 9.63 7.65 -3.50
C ASP A 107 10.90 7.50 -2.66
N SER A 108 11.15 8.47 -1.77
CA SER A 108 12.32 8.45 -0.89
C SER A 108 12.41 7.23 0.04
N GLN A 109 11.30 6.53 0.29
CA GLN A 109 11.28 5.31 1.12
C GLN A 109 11.68 4.07 0.33
N THR A 110 11.60 4.12 -0.99
CA THR A 110 11.87 2.99 -1.88
C THR A 110 13.14 3.17 -2.70
N GLU A 111 13.54 4.42 -2.96
CA GLU A 111 14.70 4.78 -3.80
C GLU A 111 16.04 4.19 -3.34
N HIS A 112 16.17 3.83 -2.06
CA HIS A 112 17.38 3.22 -1.50
C HIS A 112 17.39 1.69 -1.53
N CYS A 113 16.30 1.05 -1.99
CA CYS A 113 16.25 -0.40 -2.18
C CYS A 113 16.98 -0.80 -3.48
N ASP A 114 17.49 -2.02 -3.56
CA ASP A 114 18.09 -2.56 -4.79
C ASP A 114 17.05 -2.70 -5.93
N HIS A 115 15.80 -2.97 -5.55
CA HIS A 115 14.65 -3.07 -6.43
C HIS A 115 13.52 -2.12 -6.00
N PRO A 116 13.70 -0.80 -6.19
CA PRO A 116 12.77 0.22 -5.71
C PRO A 116 11.35 0.06 -6.30
N GLU A 117 11.25 -0.47 -7.51
CA GLU A 117 9.98 -0.76 -8.19
C GLU A 117 9.09 -1.76 -7.43
N TYR A 118 9.67 -2.71 -6.70
CA TYR A 118 8.92 -3.68 -5.90
C TYR A 118 8.21 -3.01 -4.72
N GLY A 119 8.95 -2.18 -4.01
CA GLY A 119 8.38 -1.34 -2.96
C GLY A 119 7.30 -0.41 -3.50
N THR A 120 7.60 0.26 -4.62
CA THR A 120 6.71 1.23 -5.25
C THR A 120 5.37 0.60 -5.64
N ILE A 121 5.40 -0.54 -6.34
CA ILE A 121 4.17 -1.18 -6.80
C ILE A 121 3.32 -1.67 -5.62
N LEU A 122 3.91 -2.27 -4.59
CA LEU A 122 3.18 -2.78 -3.43
C LEU A 122 2.56 -1.65 -2.61
N SER A 123 3.33 -0.59 -2.34
CA SER A 123 2.84 0.61 -1.65
C SER A 123 1.69 1.26 -2.40
N CYS A 124 1.80 1.42 -3.72
CA CYS A 124 0.73 1.96 -4.53
C CYS A 124 -0.53 1.07 -4.52
N ILE A 125 -0.38 -0.26 -4.68
CA ILE A 125 -1.52 -1.19 -4.63
C ILE A 125 -2.22 -1.09 -3.27
N HIS A 126 -1.46 -1.12 -2.17
CA HIS A 126 -1.97 -1.00 -0.82
C HIS A 126 -2.76 0.31 -0.62
N HIS A 127 -2.21 1.44 -1.04
CA HIS A 127 -2.86 2.74 -0.94
C HIS A 127 -4.18 2.81 -1.73
N GLU A 128 -4.21 2.33 -2.97
CA GLU A 128 -5.42 2.39 -3.79
C GLU A 128 -6.52 1.44 -3.30
N LEU A 129 -6.14 0.23 -2.84
CA LEU A 129 -7.09 -0.71 -2.24
C LEU A 129 -7.67 -0.15 -0.95
N PHE A 130 -6.82 0.40 -0.09
CA PHE A 130 -7.24 0.96 1.19
C PHE A 130 -8.17 2.15 0.99
N LYS A 131 -7.76 3.08 0.12
CA LYS A 131 -8.57 4.25 -0.25
C LYS A 131 -9.95 3.81 -0.68
N THR A 132 -10.04 2.82 -1.56
CA THR A 132 -11.35 2.42 -2.08
C THR A 132 -12.21 1.70 -1.06
N CYS A 133 -11.59 0.85 -0.24
CA CYS A 133 -12.26 0.21 0.88
C CYS A 133 -12.83 1.25 1.88
N ILE A 134 -12.07 2.29 2.24
CA ILE A 134 -12.59 3.41 3.05
C ILE A 134 -13.71 4.16 2.33
N MET A 135 -13.62 4.37 1.01
CA MET A 135 -14.69 5.00 0.25
C MET A 135 -16.01 4.23 0.32
N ALA A 136 -15.99 2.91 0.55
CA ALA A 136 -17.18 2.09 0.70
C ALA A 136 -17.80 2.14 2.11
N LYS A 137 -17.08 2.60 3.14
CA LYS A 137 -17.58 2.61 4.52
C LYS A 137 -18.54 3.75 4.82
N THR A 138 -19.49 3.47 5.71
CA THR A 138 -20.51 4.40 6.19
C THR A 138 -20.31 4.87 7.63
N ASP A 139 -19.43 4.20 8.40
CA ASP A 139 -19.18 4.53 9.80
C ASP A 139 -18.69 5.96 10.01
N PRO A 140 -19.12 6.66 11.08
CA PRO A 140 -18.78 8.08 11.29
C PRO A 140 -17.28 8.39 11.32
N ILE A 141 -16.46 7.46 11.83
CA ILE A 141 -15.00 7.59 11.87
C ILE A 141 -14.43 7.46 10.45
N CYS A 142 -14.87 6.45 9.71
CA CYS A 142 -14.44 6.22 8.34
C CYS A 142 -14.93 7.33 7.39
N GLN A 143 -16.08 7.94 7.65
CA GLN A 143 -16.55 9.13 6.95
C GLN A 143 -15.62 10.33 7.14
N LYS A 144 -15.04 10.52 8.34
CA LYS A 144 -14.06 11.60 8.57
C LYS A 144 -12.82 11.38 7.72
N ILE A 145 -12.30 10.15 7.68
CA ILE A 145 -11.14 9.78 6.86
C ILE A 145 -11.47 9.95 5.37
N LYS A 146 -12.62 9.41 4.94
CA LYS A 146 -13.14 9.54 3.57
C LYS A 146 -13.23 11.00 3.12
N ASN A 147 -13.79 11.86 3.97
CA ASN A 147 -13.92 13.29 3.68
C ASN A 147 -12.55 13.99 3.64
N PHE A 148 -11.60 13.60 4.48
CA PHE A 148 -10.23 14.10 4.41
C PHE A 148 -9.55 13.70 3.09
N ILE A 149 -9.57 12.42 2.72
CA ILE A 149 -8.98 11.92 1.45
C ILE A 149 -9.59 12.64 0.24
N LYS A 150 -10.90 12.90 0.25
CA LYS A 150 -11.59 13.63 -0.82
C LYS A 150 -11.19 15.10 -0.91
N LYS A 151 -10.96 15.76 0.24
CA LYS A 151 -10.61 17.18 0.30
C LYS A 151 -9.12 17.43 0.11
N CYS A 152 -8.28 16.50 0.56
CA CYS A 152 -6.83 16.63 0.68
C CYS A 152 -6.12 15.46 0.00
N PRO A 153 -6.32 15.24 -1.31
CA PRO A 153 -5.84 14.06 -2.00
C PRO A 153 -4.31 13.94 -2.02
N SER A 154 -3.59 15.07 -1.95
CA SER A 154 -2.11 15.12 -1.92
C SER A 154 -1.49 14.82 -0.56
N ARG A 155 -2.31 14.69 0.51
CA ARG A 155 -1.86 14.38 1.87
C ARG A 155 -2.45 13.05 2.38
N LYS A 156 -2.95 12.23 1.45
CA LYS A 156 -3.56 10.94 1.79
C LYS A 156 -2.55 9.98 2.43
N ASP A 157 -1.30 10.04 2.01
CA ASP A 157 -0.26 9.08 2.41
C ASP A 157 0.18 9.33 3.88
N GLU A 158 0.09 10.58 4.35
CA GLU A 158 0.39 10.95 5.73
C GLU A 158 -0.59 10.34 6.78
N LEU A 159 -1.75 9.83 6.33
CA LEU A 159 -2.66 9.07 7.19
C LEU A 159 -2.06 7.72 7.63
N PHE A 160 -1.14 7.17 6.85
CA PHE A 160 -0.51 5.87 7.11
C PHE A 160 0.80 6.02 7.90
N ASP A 161 1.45 7.17 7.79
CA ASP A 161 2.72 7.50 8.47
C ASP A 161 2.53 7.96 9.92
N SER A 162 1.33 8.37 10.31
CA SER A 162 1.02 8.89 11.65
C SER A 162 1.11 7.79 12.72
N LYS A 163 2.20 7.79 13.49
CA LYS A 163 2.49 6.87 14.62
C LYS A 163 1.35 6.81 15.64
#